data_AF-M0IDQ1-F1
#
_entry.id   AF-M0IDQ1-F1
#
_cell.length_a   1.000
_cell.length_b   1.000
_cell.length_c   1.000
_cell.angle_alpha   90.00
_cell.angle_beta   90.00
_cell.angle_gamma   90.00
#
_symmetry.space_group_name_H-M   'P 1'
#
loop_
_entity.id
_entity.type
_entity.pdbx_description
1 polymer ?
#
loop_
_entity_poly.entity_id
_entity_poly.type
_entity_poly.pdbx_seq_one_letter_code
_entity_poly.pdbx_strand_id
1 'polypeptide(L)' 'MTTVHPTPVAVIENGTAFYYEGASARHEGRIEIYDDYVRLCGGPSSTWVPRENVEQVLEE' A
#
# COMPACT_ATOMS: atom_id res chain seq x y z
N MET A 1 1.63 -16.88 -15.60
CA MET A 1 0.83 -15.64 -15.60
C MET A 1 0.19 -15.56 -14.24
N THR A 2 0.73 -14.72 -13.34
CA THR A 2 0.19 -14.54 -11.99
C THR A 2 -1.12 -13.78 -12.11
N THR A 3 -2.20 -14.36 -11.60
CA THR A 3 -3.52 -13.72 -11.58
C THR A 3 -3.42 -12.49 -10.68
N VAL A 4 -3.32 -11.31 -11.29
CA VAL A 4 -3.43 -10.05 -10.54
C VAL A 4 -4.88 -9.99 -10.08
N HIS A 5 -5.13 -10.21 -8.80
CA HIS A 5 -6.48 -10.06 -8.25
C HIS A 5 -6.91 -8.60 -8.46
N PRO A 6 -7.96 -8.32 -9.28
CA PRO A 6 -8.38 -6.94 -9.55
C PRO A 6 -9.03 -6.29 -8.32
N THR A 7 -9.33 -7.08 -7.28
CA THR A 7 -9.93 -6.65 -6.04
C THR A 7 -8.89 -6.63 -4.92
N PRO A 8 -8.79 -5.53 -4.15
CA PRO A 8 -7.94 -5.51 -2.97
C PRO A 8 -8.43 -6.53 -1.94
N VAL A 9 -7.47 -7.16 -1.25
CA VAL A 9 -7.69 -8.06 -0.12
C VAL A 9 -8.26 -7.29 1.07
N ALA A 10 -7.78 -6.07 1.28
CA ALA A 10 -8.29 -5.16 2.30
C ALA A 10 -8.16 -3.70 1.84
N VAL A 11 -9.03 -2.84 2.36
CA VAL A 11 -9.01 -1.40 2.11
C VAL A 11 -9.08 -0.70 3.45
N ILE A 12 -8.09 0.15 3.72
CA ILE A 12 -8.00 0.99 4.92
C ILE A 12 -8.22 2.42 4.46
N GLU A 13 -9.33 3.04 4.86
CA GLU A 13 -9.69 4.38 4.39
C GLU A 13 -8.83 5.48 5.01
N ASN A 14 -8.39 5.29 6.26
CA ASN A 14 -7.42 6.15 6.94
C ASN A 14 -6.42 5.27 7.68
N GLY A 15 -5.22 5.15 7.13
CA GLY A 15 -4.15 4.37 7.73
C GLY A 15 -2.78 4.97 7.46
N THR A 16 -1.79 4.38 8.10
CA THR A 16 -0.38 4.70 7.90
C THR A 16 0.35 3.48 7.35
N ALA A 17 1.02 3.63 6.20
CA ALA A 17 1.93 2.61 5.67
C ALA A 17 3.39 3.06 5.82
N PHE A 18 4.23 2.19 6.36
CA PHE A 18 5.68 2.33 6.40
C PHE A 18 6.29 1.39 5.36
N TYR A 19 7.12 1.92 4.46
CA TYR A 19 7.69 1.15 3.35
C TYR A 19 9.07 1.65 2.95
N TYR A 20 9.79 0.84 2.18
CA TYR A 20 11.12 1.16 1.68
C TYR A 20 11.08 1.49 0.18
N GLU A 21 11.55 2.67 -0.18
CA GLU A 21 11.76 3.12 -1.57
C GLU A 21 13.09 3.85 -1.66
N GLY A 22 14.20 3.10 -1.62
CA GLY A 22 15.57 3.65 -1.54
C GLY A 22 15.92 4.27 -0.17
N ALA A 23 14.92 4.70 0.60
CA ALA A 23 14.99 5.06 2.01
C ALA A 23 13.66 4.69 2.70
N SER A 24 13.66 4.69 4.04
CA SER A 24 12.42 4.52 4.82
C SER A 24 11.46 5.67 4.55
N ALA A 25 10.25 5.34 4.07
CA ALA A 25 9.20 6.27 3.72
C ALA A 25 7.92 5.94 4.49
N ARG A 26 7.04 6.96 4.61
CA ARG A 26 5.75 6.86 5.29
C ARG A 26 4.67 7.47 4.40
N HIS A 27 3.53 6.80 4.29
CA HIS A 27 2.32 7.30 3.66
C HIS A 27 1.17 7.31 4.65
N GLU A 28 0.39 8.38 4.65
CA GLU A 28 -0.82 8.53 5.45
C GLU A 28 -2.02 8.75 4.52
N GLY A 29 -3.13 8.07 4.80
CA GLY A 29 -4.37 8.16 4.04
C GLY A 29 -4.92 6.81 3.64
N ARG A 30 -5.61 6.75 2.49
CA ARG A 30 -6.24 5.53 2.02
C ARG A 30 -5.19 4.54 1.51
N ILE A 31 -5.30 3.29 1.92
CA ILE A 31 -4.36 2.21 1.58
C ILE A 31 -5.17 1.01 1.10
N GLU A 32 -4.90 0.56 -0.13
CA GLU A 32 -5.47 -0.68 -0.65
C GLU A 32 -4.41 -1.77 -0.63
N ILE A 33 -4.74 -2.91 -0.04
CA ILE A 33 -3.83 -4.03 0.16
C ILE A 33 -4.18 -5.09 -0.88
N TYR A 34 -3.22 -5.46 -1.73
CA TYR A 34 -3.30 -6.56 -2.69
C TYR A 34 -2.34 -7.69 -2.28
N ASP A 35 -2.39 -8.82 -3.00
CA ASP A 35 -1.57 -10.00 -2.70
C ASP A 35 -0.07 -9.67 -2.77
N ASP A 36 0.38 -9.13 -3.91
CA ASP A 36 1.79 -8.80 -4.16
C ASP A 36 2.15 -7.32 -3.94
N TYR A 37 1.14 -6.45 -3.80
CA TYR A 37 1.34 -4.99 -3.76
C TYR A 37 0.46 -4.30 -2.72
N VAL A 38 0.91 -3.12 -2.29
CA VAL A 38 0.11 -2.17 -1.54
C VAL A 38 0.00 -0.90 -2.37
N ARG A 39 -1.22 -0.41 -2.55
CA ARG A 39 -1.50 0.83 -3.26
C ARG A 39 -1.77 1.94 -2.25
N LEU A 40 -0.88 2.92 -2.25
CA LEU A 40 -0.93 4.11 -1.41
C LEU A 40 -1.75 5.19 -2.13
N CYS A 41 -2.90 5.52 -1.57
CA CYS A 41 -3.85 6.49 -2.13
C CYS A 41 -3.86 7.74 -1.24
N GLY A 42 -3.32 8.86 -1.71
CA GLY A 42 -3.29 10.09 -0.91
C GLY A 42 -2.80 11.33 -1.66
N GLY A 43 -3.21 11.48 -2.91
CA GLY A 43 -2.83 12.62 -3.74
C GLY A 43 -3.32 12.48 -5.18
N PRO A 44 -2.85 13.33 -6.11
CA PRO A 44 -3.21 13.24 -7.54
C PRO A 44 -2.72 11.96 -8.22
N SER A 45 -1.79 11.24 -7.60
CA SER A 45 -1.26 9.96 -8.06
C SER A 45 -1.33 8.91 -6.95
N SER A 46 -1.69 7.68 -7.32
CA SER A 46 -1.51 6.53 -6.44
C SER A 46 -0.12 5.92 -6.66
N THR A 47 0.54 5.50 -5.58
CA THR A 47 1.81 4.78 -5.65
C THR A 47 1.59 3.30 -5.38
N TRP A 48 2.23 2.45 -6.18
CA TRP A 48 2.21 1.00 -5.99
C TRP A 48 3.54 0.57 -5.37
N VAL A 49 3.46 -0.08 -4.21
CA VAL A 49 4.61 -0.54 -3.46
C VAL A 49 4.56 -2.07 -3.39
N PRO A 50 5.63 -2.80 -3.77
CA PRO A 50 5.70 -4.24 -3.57
C PRO A 50 5.49 -4.59 -2.09
N ARG A 51 4.74 -5.64 -1.81
CA ARG A 51 4.41 -6.02 -0.43
C ARG A 51 5.65 -6.37 0.39
N GLU A 52 6.69 -6.90 -0.26
CA GLU A 52 8.00 -7.15 0.35
C GLU A 52 8.72 -5.88 0.84
N ASN A 53 8.40 -4.72 0.26
CA ASN A 53 8.96 -3.43 0.66
C ASN A 53 8.12 -2.74 1.74
N VAL A 54 6.97 -3.29 2.12
CA VAL A 54 6.11 -2.72 3.16
C VAL A 54 6.49 -3.33 4.50
N GLU A 55 6.93 -2.50 5.42
CA GLU A 55 7.33 -2.92 6.76
C GLU A 55 6.09 -3.11 7.65
N GLN A 56 5.18 -2.13 7.64
CA GLN A 56 3.99 -2.15 8.50
C GLN A 56 2.87 -1.29 7.91
N VAL A 57 1.64 -1.74 8.12
CA VAL A 57 0.44 -0.93 7.87
C VAL A 57 -0.36 -0.85 9.17
N LEU A 58 -0.73 0.37 9.56
CA LEU A 58 -1.54 0.67 10.75
C LEU A 58 -2.88 1.26 10.33
N GLU A 59 -3.94 0.82 11.01
CA GLU A 59 -5.31 1.30 10.90
C GLU A 59 -5.58 2.32 12.02
N GLU A 60 -6.28 3.43 11.73
CA GLU A 60 -6.73 4.40 12.75
C GLU A 60 -8.19 4.17 13.20
#